data_AF-A0A3D0XAV8-F1
#
_entry.id   AF-A0A3D0XAV8-F1
#
_cell.length_a   1.000
_cell.length_b   1.000
_cell.length_c   1.000
_cell.angle_alpha   90.00
_cell.angle_beta   90.00
_cell.angle_gamma   90.00
#
_symmetry.space_group_name_H-M   'P 1'
#
loop_
_entity.id
_entity.type
_entity.pdbx_description
1 polymer ?
#
loop_
_entity_poly.entity_id
_entity_poly.type
_entity_poly.pdbx_seq_one_letter_code
_entity_poly.pdbx_strand_id
1 'polypeptide(L)' 'MAIRNIVKDGDSILNKKCRPVEKFDSKLADLLDDMAETMHLAN' A
#
# COMPACT_ATOMS: atom_id res chain seq x y z
N MET A 1 -4.36 6.47 9.01
CA MET A 1 -4.03 7.74 8.34
C MET A 1 -2.54 8.01 8.46
N ALA A 2 -1.77 7.52 7.49
CA ALA A 2 -0.33 7.75 7.36
C ALA A 2 0.08 7.78 5.88
N ILE A 3 0.78 8.84 5.47
CA ILE A 3 1.40 8.92 4.14
C ILE A 3 2.51 7.87 4.07
N ARG A 4 2.43 6.98 3.09
CA ARG A 4 3.44 5.94 2.85
C ARG A 4 4.48 6.40 1.86
N ASN A 5 5.70 5.88 1.99
CA ASN A 5 6.73 6.09 0.98
C ASN A 5 6.48 5.21 -0.23
N ILE A 6 6.37 5.83 -1.41
CA ILE A 6 6.27 5.11 -2.68
C ILE A 6 7.64 4.54 -3.03
N VAL A 7 7.72 3.22 -3.08
CA VAL A 7 8.93 2.52 -3.49
C VAL A 7 9.15 2.75 -4.98
N LYS A 8 10.39 3.07 -5.36
CA LYS A 8 10.79 3.39 -6.74
C LYS A 8 11.47 2.19 -7.40
N ASP A 9 11.63 2.28 -8.72
CA ASP A 9 12.28 1.26 -9.53
C ASP A 9 13.68 0.90 -9.00
N GLY A 10 14.00 -0.40 -8.98
CA GLY A 10 15.22 -0.95 -8.38
C GLY A 10 15.02 -1.71 -7.07
N ASP A 11 13.85 -1.62 -6.44
CA ASP A 11 13.56 -2.37 -5.21
C ASP A 11 12.97 -3.77 -5.52
N SER A 12 13.61 -4.81 -4.99
CA SER A 12 13.18 -6.20 -5.11
C SER A 12 11.77 -6.46 -4.58
N ILE A 13 11.23 -5.58 -3.74
CA ILE A 13 9.87 -5.69 -3.22
C ILE A 13 8.81 -5.55 -4.33
N LEU A 14 9.10 -4.79 -5.40
CA LEU A 14 8.20 -4.62 -6.54
C LEU A 14 8.08 -5.91 -7.37
N ASN A 15 9.12 -6.76 -7.35
CA ASN A 15 9.16 -8.03 -8.07
C ASN A 15 8.57 -9.21 -7.27
N LYS A 16 8.22 -8.98 -5.99
CA LYS A 16 7.74 -10.04 -5.10
C LYS A 16 6.24 -10.24 -5.25
N LYS A 17 5.79 -11.49 -5.38
CA LYS A 17 4.36 -11.82 -5.40
C LYS A 17 3.74 -11.56 -4.01
N CYS A 18 2.72 -10.69 -3.96
CA CYS A 18 1.94 -10.44 -2.76
C CYS A 18 1.17 -11.69 -2.31
N ARG A 19 1.00 -11.83 -0.99
CA ARG A 19 0.18 -12.91 -0.42
C ARG A 19 -1.31 -12.59 -0.62
N PRO A 20 -2.15 -13.60 -0.88
CA PRO A 20 -3.59 -13.39 -0.96
C PRO A 20 -4.13 -12.91 0.40
N VAL A 21 -5.08 -11.99 0.36
CA VAL A 21 -5.79 -11.54 1.55
C VAL A 21 -6.94 -12.50 1.81
N GLU A 22 -6.90 -13.22 2.92
CA GLU A 22 -7.93 -14.21 3.29
C GLU A 22 -9.06 -13.63 4.13
N LYS A 23 -8.82 -12.50 4.83
CA LYS A 23 -9.79 -11.84 5.69
C LYS A 23 -9.72 -10.33 5.47
N PHE A 24 -10.89 -9.73 5.23
CA PHE A 24 -11.04 -8.29 5.18
C PHE A 24 -11.35 -7.78 6.59
N ASP A 25 -10.37 -7.18 7.25
CA ASP A 25 -10.51 -6.62 8.59
C ASP A 25 -10.46 -5.08 8.57
N SER A 26 -10.77 -4.46 9.70
CA SER A 26 -10.74 -2.99 9.84
C SER A 26 -9.35 -2.41 9.56
N LYS A 27 -8.29 -3.17 9.87
CA LYS A 27 -6.90 -2.74 9.62
C LYS A 27 -6.56 -2.69 8.14
N LEU A 28 -7.11 -3.62 7.35
CA LEU A 28 -6.96 -3.62 5.91
C LEU A 28 -7.72 -2.45 5.29
N ALA A 29 -8.89 -2.09 5.83
CA ALA A 29 -9.60 -0.89 5.42
C ALA A 29 -8.75 0.36 5.68
N ASP A 30 -8.19 0.50 6.89
CA ASP A 30 -7.30 1.62 7.23
C ASP A 30 -6.05 1.68 6.31
N LEU A 31 -5.48 0.51 5.97
CA LEU A 31 -4.34 0.40 5.04
C LEU A 31 -4.69 0.90 3.63
N LEU A 32 -5.88 0.57 3.13
CA LEU A 32 -6.36 1.01 1.82
C LEU A 32 -6.58 2.53 1.78
N ASP A 33 -7.17 3.10 2.83
CA ASP A 33 -7.40 4.55 2.93
C ASP A 33 -6.09 5.32 2.91
N ASP A 34 -5.10 4.87 3.70
CA ASP A 34 -3.75 5.43 3.71
C ASP A 34 -3.05 5.34 2.33
N MET A 35 -3.25 4.23 1.59
CA MET A 35 -2.68 4.03 0.25
C MET A 35 -3.34 4.96 -0.77
N ALA A 36 -4.65 5.16 -0.69
CA ALA A 36 -5.39 6.07 -1.56
C ALA A 36 -4.95 7.53 -1.31
N GLU A 37 -4.82 7.93 -0.05
CA GLU A 37 -4.34 9.26 0.34
C GLU A 37 -2.92 9.51 -0.19
N THR A 38 -2.02 8.53 -0.03
CA THR A 38 -0.65 8.60 -0.55
C THR A 38 -0.62 8.78 -2.08
N MET A 39 -1.49 8.08 -2.81
CA MET A 39 -1.60 8.19 -4.26
C MET A 39 -2.07 9.58 -4.69
N HIS A 40 -3.10 10.13 -4.03
CA HIS A 40 -3.62 11.46 -4.37
C HIS A 40 -2.65 12.59 -4.07
N LEU A 41 -1.83 12.45 -3.03
CA LEU A 41 -0.81 13.42 -2.65
C LEU A 41 0.44 13.40 -3.54
N ALA A 42 0.70 12.30 -4.25
CA ALA A 42 1.87 12.14 -5.12
C ALA A 42 1.69 12.76 -6.52
N ASN A 43 0.64 13.57 -6.73
CA ASN A 43 0.34 14.31 -7.97
C ASN A 43 1.08 15.65 -8.06
#